data_AF-A0A5C6MT82-F1
#
_entry.id   AF-A0A5C6MT82-F1
#
_cell.length_a   1.000
_cell.length_b   1.000
_cell.length_c   1.000
_cell.angle_alpha   90.00
_cell.angle_beta   90.00
_cell.angle_gamma   90.00
#
_symmetry.space_group_name_H-M   'P 1'
#
loop_
_entity.id
_entity.type
_entity.pdbx_description
1 polymer ?
#
loop_
_entity_poly.entity_id
_entity_poly.type
_entity_poly.pdbx_seq_one_letter_code
_entity_poly.pdbx_strand_id
1 'polypeptide(L)'
;MSASAVFVLDLKGKVLICRNYKGDVDMAEIDHFMPLLMQHEEEGLLCPVLSHGTVHFMWIKYSNLYLVAITNKNSNASLVYSFLYKLVEVFTEYFKELEEESIQDNFVVVYELLDELMDFGFPQTTDSKILQEYITQEGAKLEVAKSKVPTTVTNAVSWRSEGIKYKKNEVFIDVIESINVLVNANGSVMSSDIVGSIKLKTMLSGMPELRLGLNDRVLFALTGRDKGKTVMMEDVKFHQCVRLSRFDSDRTISFIPPDGESELMSYRINTHVKPLIWIESIIEKFSHSRVEIMVKAKGQFKKQSVANNVEVRVPVPSDADSPKFKTSTGNAKYVPEKNLVVWTIKSFPGGKEFLMRAHFGLPSVENDELEGKPPITVKFEIPYFTVSGIQVRYMKIIEKSGYQALPWVRYITQSGVSIEQTSCPHETRCVAEASPASLLPPRTASTVPTGSRSSRTNGGLMVIGQMDAGKALAAAAAKGRTSEVQRILEECRVPPDTRNEFGKTALQVMMLGNCKIASLLLEKGADPNVQDKHGIAPVHDAARTGFLDTLQVLVEYGASVNLPDQSGALPIHIAIREGHRDVVEFLAPRSDLKHANKSGQTAADVARASRVPDMMDLLFSHVHR
;
A
#
# COMPACT_ATOMS: atom_id res chain seq x y z
N MET A 1 19.69 -3.73 -19.23
CA MET A 1 19.36 -4.92 -20.05
C MET A 1 18.15 -5.58 -19.41
N SER A 2 17.08 -5.88 -20.17
CA SER A 2 15.75 -6.11 -19.57
C SER A 2 15.28 -7.56 -19.71
N ALA A 3 14.81 -7.98 -20.89
CA ALA A 3 14.41 -9.36 -21.16
C ALA A 3 15.40 -10.03 -22.13
N SER A 4 15.58 -11.35 -21.99
CA SER A 4 16.29 -12.20 -22.95
C SER A 4 15.33 -12.79 -23.97
N ALA A 5 14.24 -13.36 -23.45
CA ALA A 5 13.15 -13.92 -24.22
C ALA A 5 11.82 -13.65 -23.51
N VAL A 6 10.75 -13.55 -24.29
CA VAL A 6 9.37 -13.37 -23.80
C VAL A 6 8.52 -14.52 -24.32
N PHE A 7 7.72 -15.09 -23.43
CA PHE A 7 6.84 -16.22 -23.68
C PHE A 7 5.41 -15.85 -23.29
N VAL A 8 4.44 -16.37 -24.04
CA VAL A 8 3.04 -16.40 -23.64
C VAL A 8 2.65 -17.86 -23.49
N LEU A 9 2.17 -18.23 -22.31
CA LEU A 9 1.77 -19.59 -21.95
C LEU A 9 0.27 -19.66 -21.67
N ASP A 10 -0.30 -20.85 -21.84
CA ASP A 10 -1.63 -21.18 -21.34
C ASP A 10 -1.62 -21.47 -19.82
N LEU A 11 -2.79 -21.77 -19.25
CA LEU A 11 -2.92 -22.15 -17.83
C LEU A 11 -2.18 -23.45 -17.45
N LYS A 12 -1.89 -24.31 -18.43
CA LYS A 12 -1.19 -25.59 -18.22
C LYS A 12 0.33 -25.45 -18.33
N GLY A 13 0.82 -24.27 -18.75
CA GLY A 13 2.24 -23.99 -18.95
C GLY A 13 2.74 -24.32 -20.35
N LYS A 14 1.85 -24.63 -21.31
CA LYS A 14 2.21 -24.83 -22.71
C LYS A 14 2.51 -23.48 -23.36
N VAL A 15 3.61 -23.41 -24.08
CA VAL A 15 3.99 -22.22 -24.86
C VAL A 15 3.04 -22.04 -26.05
N LEU A 16 2.33 -20.90 -26.07
CA LEU A 16 1.49 -20.48 -27.20
C LEU A 16 2.32 -19.74 -28.24
N ILE A 17 3.15 -18.80 -27.79
CA ILE A 17 4.10 -18.06 -28.62
C ILE A 17 5.34 -17.71 -27.80
N CYS A 18 6.49 -17.65 -28.45
CA CYS A 18 7.74 -17.21 -27.82
C CYS A 18 8.56 -16.36 -28.77
N ARG A 19 9.29 -15.40 -28.21
CA ARG A 19 10.24 -14.57 -28.94
C ARG A 19 11.55 -14.49 -28.17
N ASN A 20 12.64 -14.91 -28.83
CA ASN A 20 13.99 -14.74 -28.32
C ASN A 20 14.60 -13.46 -28.89
N TYR A 21 15.08 -12.58 -28.01
CA TYR A 21 15.70 -11.31 -28.40
C TYR A 21 17.22 -11.33 -28.34
N LYS A 22 17.82 -12.17 -27.48
CA LYS A 22 19.26 -12.13 -27.19
C LYS A 22 20.02 -13.41 -27.45
N GLY A 23 19.35 -14.57 -27.37
CA GLY A 23 19.99 -15.87 -27.50
C GLY A 23 20.92 -16.24 -26.34
N ASP A 24 20.86 -15.55 -25.20
CA ASP A 24 21.71 -15.79 -24.03
C ASP A 24 21.11 -16.76 -23.00
N VAL A 25 19.86 -17.19 -23.20
CA VAL A 25 19.19 -18.23 -22.40
C VAL A 25 18.60 -19.27 -23.33
N ASP A 26 18.69 -20.54 -22.94
CA ASP A 26 18.06 -21.63 -23.65
C ASP A 26 16.53 -21.52 -23.51
N MET A 27 15.82 -21.67 -24.63
CA MET A 27 14.37 -21.58 -24.66
C MET A 27 13.71 -22.75 -23.92
N ALA A 28 14.42 -23.87 -23.73
CA ALA A 28 13.95 -25.01 -22.95
C ALA A 28 13.85 -24.74 -21.43
N GLU A 29 14.47 -23.67 -20.92
CA GLU A 29 14.38 -23.31 -19.50
C GLU A 29 12.94 -22.97 -19.08
N ILE A 30 12.07 -22.61 -20.02
CA ILE A 30 10.65 -22.32 -19.75
C ILE A 30 9.90 -23.54 -19.19
N ASP A 31 10.34 -24.77 -19.47
CA ASP A 31 9.66 -25.99 -19.00
C ASP A 31 9.73 -26.13 -17.47
N HIS A 32 10.70 -25.49 -16.81
CA HIS A 32 10.84 -25.46 -15.36
C HIS A 32 9.93 -24.42 -14.69
N PHE A 33 9.38 -23.46 -15.44
CA PHE A 33 8.58 -22.37 -14.89
C PHE A 33 7.32 -22.86 -14.17
N MET A 34 6.51 -23.70 -14.83
CA MET A 34 5.23 -24.14 -14.27
C MET A 34 5.40 -25.04 -13.04
N PRO A 35 6.31 -26.04 -13.03
CA PRO A 35 6.59 -26.81 -11.82
C PRO A 35 7.05 -25.95 -10.64
N LEU A 36 7.91 -24.95 -10.87
CA LEU A 36 8.37 -24.04 -9.83
C LEU A 36 7.23 -23.16 -9.31
N LEU A 37 6.38 -22.66 -10.20
CA LEU A 37 5.22 -21.86 -9.83
C LEU A 37 4.27 -22.64 -8.91
N MET A 38 3.97 -23.90 -9.27
CA MET A 38 3.12 -24.78 -8.46
C MET A 38 3.74 -25.08 -7.10
N GLN A 39 5.04 -25.40 -7.05
CA GLN A 39 5.74 -25.64 -5.79
C GLN A 39 5.67 -24.42 -4.86
N HIS A 40 5.95 -23.22 -5.38
CA HIS A 40 5.87 -21.99 -4.60
C HIS A 40 4.45 -21.64 -4.15
N GLU A 41 3.44 -21.97 -4.95
CA GLU A 41 2.03 -21.80 -4.58
C GLU A 41 1.63 -22.72 -3.43
N GLU A 42 2.03 -24.00 -3.47
CA GLU A 42 1.80 -24.99 -2.41
C GLU A 42 2.52 -24.61 -1.10
N GLU A 43 3.73 -24.05 -1.18
CA GLU A 43 4.48 -23.55 -0.03
C GLU A 43 3.95 -22.20 0.51
N GLY A 44 3.03 -21.55 -0.20
CA GLY A 44 2.51 -20.21 0.14
C GLY A 44 3.55 -19.09 -0.05
N LEU A 45 4.58 -19.33 -0.86
CA LEU A 45 5.71 -18.43 -1.15
C LEU A 45 5.63 -17.85 -2.56
N LEU A 46 4.41 -17.64 -3.07
CA LEU A 46 4.18 -17.10 -4.41
C LEU A 46 4.86 -15.72 -4.56
N CYS A 47 5.75 -15.62 -5.52
CA CYS A 47 6.45 -14.39 -5.84
C CYS A 47 6.42 -14.09 -7.35
N PRO A 48 6.39 -12.79 -7.76
CA PRO A 48 6.37 -12.42 -9.17
C PRO A 48 7.65 -12.81 -9.95
N VAL A 49 8.75 -13.08 -9.24
CA VAL A 49 10.05 -13.46 -9.81
C VAL A 49 10.43 -14.84 -9.30
N LEU A 50 10.47 -15.83 -10.19
CA LEU A 50 10.96 -17.17 -9.90
C LEU A 50 12.40 -17.32 -10.39
N SER A 51 13.17 -18.24 -9.80
CA SER A 51 14.56 -18.47 -10.19
C SER A 51 14.85 -19.96 -10.32
N HIS A 52 15.52 -20.35 -11.41
CA HIS A 52 16.04 -21.69 -11.66
C HIS A 52 17.53 -21.59 -11.98
N GLY A 53 18.38 -21.96 -11.03
CA GLY A 53 19.84 -21.83 -11.18
C GLY A 53 20.27 -20.38 -11.41
N THR A 54 20.70 -20.07 -12.64
CA THR A 54 21.14 -18.72 -13.05
C THR A 54 20.07 -17.92 -13.80
N VAL A 55 18.94 -18.57 -14.11
CA VAL A 55 17.85 -18.01 -14.90
C VAL A 55 16.75 -17.50 -13.97
N HIS A 56 16.22 -16.33 -14.28
CA HIS A 56 15.13 -15.69 -13.56
C HIS A 56 13.92 -15.52 -14.49
N PHE A 57 12.74 -15.89 -13.98
CA PHE A 57 11.45 -15.75 -14.66
C PHE A 57 10.66 -14.62 -14.02
N MET A 58 10.42 -13.55 -14.77
CA MET A 58 9.53 -12.46 -14.37
C MET A 58 8.20 -12.66 -15.08
N TRP A 59 7.12 -12.85 -14.33
CA TRP A 59 5.85 -13.25 -14.94
C TRP A 59 4.68 -12.42 -14.44
N ILE A 60 3.67 -12.29 -15.30
CA ILE A 60 2.35 -11.78 -14.95
C ILE A 60 1.30 -12.77 -15.45
N LYS A 61 0.16 -12.82 -14.74
CA LYS A 61 -1.02 -13.56 -15.17
C LYS A 61 -2.08 -12.58 -15.63
N TYR A 62 -2.60 -12.78 -16.84
CA TYR A 62 -3.70 -12.02 -17.39
C TYR A 62 -4.74 -12.97 -17.97
N SER A 63 -5.96 -12.92 -17.45
CA SER A 63 -7.01 -13.89 -17.80
C SER A 63 -6.52 -15.34 -17.62
N ASN A 64 -6.57 -16.14 -18.70
CA ASN A 64 -6.09 -17.50 -18.83
C ASN A 64 -4.66 -17.62 -19.39
N LEU A 65 -3.89 -16.52 -19.41
CA LEU A 65 -2.54 -16.49 -19.97
C LEU A 65 -1.49 -16.15 -18.91
N TYR A 66 -0.31 -16.75 -19.05
CA TYR A 66 0.91 -16.30 -18.38
C TYR A 66 1.82 -15.61 -19.38
N LEU A 67 2.24 -14.38 -19.10
CA LEU A 67 3.28 -13.71 -19.86
C LEU A 67 4.55 -13.77 -19.03
N VAL A 68 5.58 -14.43 -19.56
CA VAL A 68 6.83 -14.73 -18.85
C VAL A 68 7.99 -14.12 -19.61
N ALA A 69 8.77 -13.27 -18.95
CA ALA A 69 10.04 -12.76 -19.44
C ALA A 69 11.19 -13.48 -18.72
N ILE A 70 12.12 -14.03 -19.49
CA ILE A 70 13.29 -14.73 -18.99
C ILE A 70 14.51 -13.80 -19.00
N THR A 71 15.36 -13.89 -17.98
CA THR A 71 16.69 -13.26 -17.97
C THR A 71 17.72 -14.09 -17.22
N ASN A 72 19.00 -13.97 -17.60
CA ASN A 72 20.16 -14.56 -16.91
C ASN A 72 21.09 -13.47 -16.33
N LYS A 73 20.66 -12.21 -16.37
CA LYS A 73 21.46 -11.08 -15.85
C LYS A 73 20.63 -10.26 -14.89
N ASN A 74 21.31 -9.52 -14.01
CA ASN A 74 20.68 -8.51 -13.17
C ASN A 74 20.00 -7.45 -14.06
N SER A 75 18.70 -7.64 -14.28
CA SER A 75 17.90 -6.88 -15.22
C SER A 75 16.96 -5.97 -14.45
N ASN A 76 16.62 -4.82 -15.04
CA ASN A 76 15.68 -3.92 -14.39
C ASN A 76 14.28 -4.54 -14.42
N ALA A 77 13.87 -5.14 -13.29
CA ALA A 77 12.58 -5.79 -13.15
C ALA A 77 11.42 -4.83 -13.43
N SER A 78 11.52 -3.56 -13.01
CA SER A 78 10.44 -2.59 -13.23
C SER A 78 10.19 -2.33 -14.72
N LEU A 79 11.26 -2.30 -15.53
CA LEU A 79 11.16 -2.14 -16.98
C LEU A 79 10.50 -3.36 -17.63
N VAL A 80 10.86 -4.56 -17.17
CA VAL A 80 10.27 -5.81 -17.68
C VAL A 80 8.78 -5.89 -17.34
N TYR A 81 8.38 -5.64 -16.09
CA TYR A 81 6.96 -5.62 -15.72
C TYR A 81 6.18 -4.54 -16.43
N SER A 82 6.72 -3.32 -16.53
CA SER A 82 6.08 -2.23 -17.28
C SER A 82 5.88 -2.62 -18.75
N PHE A 83 6.85 -3.31 -19.35
CA PHE A 83 6.73 -3.84 -20.70
C PHE A 83 5.67 -4.95 -20.80
N LEU A 84 5.65 -5.91 -19.89
CA LEU A 84 4.66 -7.00 -19.91
C LEU A 84 3.22 -6.47 -19.78
N TYR A 85 2.97 -5.50 -18.89
CA TYR A 85 1.66 -4.85 -18.80
C TYR A 85 1.34 -4.06 -20.07
N LYS A 86 2.32 -3.38 -20.67
CA LYS A 86 2.11 -2.65 -21.93
C LYS A 86 1.85 -3.59 -23.10
N LEU A 87 2.48 -4.76 -23.12
CA LEU A 87 2.24 -5.82 -24.11
C LEU A 87 0.79 -6.32 -24.02
N VAL A 88 0.28 -6.55 -22.81
CA VAL A 88 -1.14 -6.88 -22.58
C VAL A 88 -2.06 -5.76 -23.09
N GLU A 89 -1.73 -4.50 -22.81
CA GLU A 89 -2.51 -3.35 -23.27
C GLU A 89 -2.56 -3.28 -24.80
N VAL A 90 -1.42 -3.39 -25.48
CA VAL A 90 -1.33 -3.39 -26.95
C VAL A 90 -2.14 -4.56 -27.54
N PHE A 91 -1.97 -5.78 -27.03
CA PHE A 91 -2.75 -6.92 -27.51
C PHE A 91 -4.25 -6.77 -27.26
N THR A 92 -4.64 -6.21 -26.11
CA THR A 92 -6.06 -5.95 -25.81
C THR A 92 -6.63 -4.90 -26.77
N GLU A 93 -5.87 -3.88 -27.16
CA GLU A 93 -6.34 -2.90 -28.14
C GLU A 93 -6.43 -3.45 -29.57
N TYR A 94 -5.56 -4.38 -29.95
CA TYR A 94 -5.62 -5.05 -31.25
C TYR A 94 -6.76 -6.08 -31.31
N PHE A 95 -6.89 -6.94 -30.30
CA PHE A 95 -7.79 -8.10 -30.34
C PHE A 95 -9.11 -7.89 -29.59
N LYS A 96 -9.27 -6.76 -28.88
CA LYS A 96 -10.36 -6.43 -27.93
C LYS A 96 -10.36 -7.29 -26.67
N GLU A 97 -10.24 -8.61 -26.84
CA GLU A 97 -10.11 -9.58 -25.77
C GLU A 97 -8.82 -10.37 -25.97
N LEU A 98 -8.04 -10.50 -24.90
CA LEU A 98 -6.77 -11.22 -24.90
C LEU A 98 -6.95 -12.55 -24.17
N GLU A 99 -7.13 -13.61 -24.96
CA GLU A 99 -7.27 -14.99 -24.53
C GLU A 99 -6.37 -15.91 -25.36
N GLU A 100 -6.38 -17.21 -25.05
CA GLU A 100 -5.64 -18.23 -25.80
C GLU A 100 -5.97 -18.24 -27.29
N GLU A 101 -7.26 -18.19 -27.64
CA GLU A 101 -7.74 -18.18 -29.04
C GLU A 101 -7.22 -16.94 -29.78
N SER A 102 -7.24 -15.76 -29.14
CA SER A 102 -6.75 -14.52 -29.72
C SER A 102 -5.29 -14.62 -30.19
N ILE A 103 -4.44 -15.32 -29.43
CA ILE A 103 -3.02 -15.50 -29.78
C ILE A 103 -2.85 -16.53 -30.89
N GLN A 104 -3.59 -17.64 -30.85
CA GLN A 104 -3.49 -18.70 -31.85
C GLN A 104 -3.98 -18.25 -33.23
N ASP A 105 -5.11 -17.55 -33.28
CA ASP A 105 -5.71 -17.08 -34.54
C ASP A 105 -4.92 -15.94 -35.19
N ASN A 106 -4.21 -15.13 -34.39
CA ASN A 106 -3.51 -13.93 -34.85
C ASN A 106 -1.97 -14.04 -34.77
N PHE A 107 -1.41 -15.26 -34.78
CA PHE A 107 0.02 -15.48 -34.52
C PHE A 107 0.98 -14.64 -35.40
N VAL A 108 0.62 -14.37 -36.66
CA VAL A 108 1.43 -13.55 -37.59
C VAL A 108 1.57 -12.13 -37.05
N VAL A 109 0.45 -11.49 -36.73
CA VAL A 109 0.41 -10.11 -36.19
C VAL A 109 1.11 -10.07 -34.84
N VAL A 110 0.94 -11.09 -33.99
CA VAL A 110 1.62 -11.15 -32.69
C VAL A 110 3.14 -11.22 -32.85
N TYR A 111 3.67 -11.96 -33.83
CA TYR A 111 5.11 -11.98 -34.10
C TYR A 111 5.63 -10.64 -34.61
N GLU A 112 4.91 -9.99 -35.53
CA GLU A 112 5.26 -8.64 -36.02
C GLU A 112 5.27 -7.62 -34.86
N LEU A 113 4.25 -7.67 -34.01
CA LEU A 113 4.18 -6.83 -32.81
C LEU A 113 5.35 -7.11 -31.87
N LEU A 114 5.68 -8.37 -31.57
CA LEU A 114 6.79 -8.70 -30.67
C LEU A 114 8.15 -8.23 -31.21
N ASP A 115 8.33 -8.21 -32.53
CA ASP A 115 9.56 -7.71 -33.16
C ASP A 115 9.67 -6.18 -33.10
N GLU A 116 8.56 -5.48 -33.31
CA GLU A 116 8.51 -4.01 -33.31
C GLU A 116 8.46 -3.41 -31.90
N LEU A 117 7.85 -4.12 -30.94
CA LEU A 117 7.70 -3.66 -29.56
C LEU A 117 9.02 -3.70 -28.77
N MET A 118 9.92 -4.61 -29.12
CA MET A 118 11.17 -4.81 -28.39
C MET A 118 12.29 -5.26 -29.33
N ASP A 119 13.44 -4.61 -29.22
CA ASP A 119 14.66 -5.02 -29.91
C ASP A 119 15.78 -5.29 -28.89
N PHE A 120 16.43 -6.45 -29.01
CA PHE A 120 17.52 -6.89 -28.14
C PHE A 120 17.25 -6.74 -26.62
N GLY A 121 15.99 -6.91 -26.20
CA GLY A 121 15.57 -6.76 -24.80
C GLY A 121 15.29 -5.32 -24.35
N PHE A 122 15.24 -4.36 -25.28
CA PHE A 122 14.90 -2.95 -25.05
C PHE A 122 13.55 -2.63 -25.70
N PRO A 123 12.53 -2.23 -24.93
CA PRO A 123 11.27 -1.75 -25.49
C PRO A 123 11.50 -0.57 -26.44
N GLN A 124 10.86 -0.60 -27.61
CA GLN A 124 10.93 0.43 -28.64
C GLN A 124 9.60 1.21 -28.72
N THR A 125 8.81 0.99 -29.78
CA THR A 125 7.54 1.68 -30.01
C THR A 125 6.42 0.87 -29.39
N THR A 126 5.82 1.36 -28.30
CA THR A 126 4.74 0.65 -27.59
C THR A 126 3.35 1.28 -27.75
N ASP A 127 3.23 2.31 -28.59
CA ASP A 127 1.97 3.02 -28.84
C ASP A 127 1.14 2.28 -29.89
N SER A 128 0.16 1.51 -29.43
CA SER A 128 -0.79 0.73 -30.25
C SER A 128 -1.40 1.51 -31.42
N LYS A 129 -1.88 2.73 -31.21
CA LYS A 129 -2.51 3.56 -32.26
C LYS A 129 -1.55 3.89 -33.41
N ILE A 130 -0.25 4.00 -33.11
CA ILE A 130 0.78 4.27 -34.11
C ILE A 130 1.22 2.97 -34.78
N LEU A 131 1.36 1.90 -34.01
CA LEU A 131 1.63 0.56 -34.54
C LEU A 131 0.54 0.14 -35.55
N GLN A 132 -0.73 0.48 -35.30
CA GLN A 132 -1.86 0.17 -36.18
C GLN A 132 -1.78 0.84 -37.56
N GLU A 133 -0.95 1.88 -37.73
CA GLU A 133 -0.77 2.54 -39.04
C GLU A 133 0.05 1.69 -40.01
N TYR A 134 0.92 0.80 -39.51
CA TYR A 134 1.84 0.01 -40.34
C TYR A 134 1.89 -1.49 -40.03
N ILE A 135 1.33 -1.93 -38.90
CA ILE A 135 1.09 -3.33 -38.53
C ILE A 135 -0.42 -3.53 -38.52
N THR A 136 -0.97 -4.02 -39.63
CA THR A 136 -2.42 -4.15 -39.86
C THR A 136 -2.87 -5.62 -39.83
N GLN A 137 -4.04 -5.88 -39.24
CA GLN A 137 -4.66 -7.22 -39.24
C GLN A 137 -5.23 -7.61 -40.62
N GLU A 138 -5.61 -6.61 -41.42
CA GLU A 138 -6.07 -6.86 -42.78
C GLU A 138 -4.86 -7.16 -43.67
N GLY A 139 -4.82 -8.38 -44.22
CA GLY A 139 -3.92 -8.77 -45.32
C GLY A 139 -4.27 -8.03 -46.61
N ALA A 140 -4.32 -6.71 -46.58
CA ALA A 140 -4.54 -5.86 -47.72
C ALA A 140 -3.39 -6.08 -48.70
N LYS A 141 -3.69 -6.91 -49.71
CA LYS A 141 -3.06 -7.05 -51.03
C LYS A 141 -1.78 -6.24 -51.19
N LEU A 142 -0.71 -6.97 -51.53
CA LEU A 142 0.42 -6.53 -52.35
C LEU A 142 0.07 -5.43 -53.37
N GLU A 143 -0.05 -4.20 -52.90
CA GLU A 143 0.17 -2.98 -53.63
C GLU A 143 1.53 -2.49 -53.13
N VAL A 144 2.46 -2.32 -54.05
CA VAL A 144 3.89 -2.12 -53.84
C VAL A 144 4.17 -0.71 -53.28
N ALA A 145 3.59 -0.40 -52.13
CA ALA A 145 4.03 0.65 -51.25
C ALA A 145 4.45 -0.06 -49.97
N LYS A 146 5.76 -0.31 -49.82
CA LYS A 146 6.36 -0.56 -48.50
C LYS A 146 5.66 0.39 -47.52
N SER A 147 4.94 -0.13 -46.54
CA SER A 147 4.33 0.68 -45.49
C SER A 147 5.44 1.55 -44.93
N LYS A 148 5.46 2.83 -45.33
CA LYS A 148 6.51 3.74 -44.89
C LYS A 148 6.25 3.93 -43.42
N VAL A 149 7.20 3.53 -42.58
CA VAL A 149 7.15 3.77 -41.14
C VAL A 149 6.73 5.22 -40.92
N PRO A 150 5.63 5.48 -40.18
CA PRO A 150 5.15 6.84 -39.97
C PRO A 150 6.28 7.69 -39.38
N THR A 151 6.42 8.93 -39.86
CA THR A 151 7.39 9.88 -39.28
C THR A 151 7.15 10.11 -37.79
N THR A 152 5.94 9.83 -37.29
CA THR A 152 5.59 9.84 -35.87
C THR A 152 6.50 8.95 -35.02
N VAL A 153 6.94 7.80 -35.54
CA VAL A 153 7.81 6.86 -34.80
C VAL A 153 9.18 7.46 -34.49
N THR A 154 9.71 8.31 -35.38
CA THR A 154 11.02 8.95 -35.21
C THR A 154 10.93 10.37 -34.66
N ASN A 155 9.73 10.94 -34.57
CA ASN A 155 9.49 12.28 -34.05
C ASN A 155 9.54 12.31 -32.52
N ALA A 156 9.84 13.49 -31.97
CA ALA A 156 9.78 13.72 -30.52
C ALA A 156 8.35 13.59 -29.94
N VAL A 157 7.33 13.69 -30.79
CA VAL A 157 5.92 13.42 -30.45
C VAL A 157 5.56 12.07 -31.04
N SER A 158 5.71 11.01 -30.25
CA SER A 158 5.52 9.62 -30.69
C SER A 158 4.08 9.13 -30.58
N TRP A 159 3.18 9.87 -29.94
CA TRP A 159 1.83 9.42 -29.59
C TRP A 159 0.70 10.07 -30.41
N ARG A 160 1.04 10.89 -31.43
CA ARG A 160 0.05 11.58 -32.27
C ARG A 160 0.58 11.82 -33.68
N SER A 161 -0.13 11.30 -34.67
CA SER A 161 0.20 11.48 -36.09
C SER A 161 -0.27 12.83 -36.64
N GLU A 162 0.46 13.32 -37.64
CA GLU A 162 0.12 14.55 -38.35
C GLU A 162 -1.06 14.32 -39.32
N GLY A 163 -1.83 15.38 -39.62
CA GLY A 163 -2.87 15.32 -40.65
C GLY A 163 -4.25 14.85 -40.19
N ILE A 164 -4.44 14.52 -38.90
CA ILE A 164 -5.74 14.17 -38.32
C ILE A 164 -6.75 15.31 -38.54
N LYS A 165 -7.95 14.98 -39.02
CA LYS A 165 -9.03 15.96 -39.30
C LYS A 165 -10.37 15.44 -38.82
N TYR A 166 -11.08 16.28 -38.07
CA TYR A 166 -12.43 16.03 -37.62
C TYR A 166 -13.41 17.05 -38.19
N LYS A 167 -14.66 16.61 -38.44
CA LYS A 167 -15.75 17.51 -38.84
C LYS A 167 -16.13 18.49 -37.71
N LYS A 168 -16.04 18.03 -36.46
CA LYS A 168 -16.28 18.81 -35.24
C LYS A 168 -15.12 18.60 -34.29
N ASN A 169 -14.56 19.70 -33.78
CA ASN A 169 -13.44 19.66 -32.85
C ASN A 169 -13.98 19.75 -31.42
N GLU A 170 -13.90 18.66 -30.67
CA GLU A 170 -14.45 18.54 -29.32
C GLU A 170 -13.46 17.81 -28.40
N VAL A 171 -13.48 18.18 -27.12
CA VAL A 171 -12.67 17.54 -26.08
C VAL A 171 -13.58 17.20 -24.93
N PHE A 172 -13.66 15.93 -24.54
CA PHE A 172 -14.36 15.51 -23.33
C PHE A 172 -13.33 15.19 -22.25
N ILE A 173 -13.61 15.67 -21.04
CA ILE A 173 -12.75 15.55 -19.87
C ILE A 173 -13.56 14.84 -18.79
N ASP A 174 -13.13 13.63 -18.48
CA ASP A 174 -13.71 12.80 -17.44
C ASP A 174 -12.80 12.86 -16.22
N VAL A 175 -13.27 13.55 -15.19
CA VAL A 175 -12.59 13.58 -13.88
C VAL A 175 -13.22 12.50 -13.02
N ILE A 176 -12.52 11.39 -12.86
CA ILE A 176 -12.98 10.20 -12.16
C ILE A 176 -12.24 10.11 -10.83
N GLU A 177 -12.95 10.15 -9.71
CA GLU A 177 -12.39 9.93 -8.37
C GLU A 177 -12.79 8.55 -7.85
N SER A 178 -11.79 7.71 -7.60
CA SER A 178 -11.97 6.43 -6.93
C SER A 178 -11.63 6.59 -5.44
N ILE A 179 -12.62 6.36 -4.58
CA ILE A 179 -12.44 6.47 -3.14
C ILE A 179 -12.08 5.11 -2.56
N ASN A 180 -10.94 5.03 -1.90
CA ASN A 180 -10.51 3.88 -1.12
C ASN A 180 -10.70 4.23 0.35
N VAL A 181 -11.67 3.59 1.01
CA VAL A 181 -11.83 3.71 2.46
C VAL A 181 -11.70 2.33 3.08
N LEU A 182 -10.90 2.28 4.15
CA LEU A 182 -10.80 1.13 5.03
C LEU A 182 -11.42 1.50 6.38
N VAL A 183 -12.51 0.85 6.74
CA VAL A 183 -13.16 1.01 8.05
C VAL A 183 -12.86 -0.20 8.89
N ASN A 184 -12.47 -0.01 10.16
CA ASN A 184 -12.26 -1.11 11.08
C ASN A 184 -13.58 -1.63 11.63
N ALA A 185 -13.47 -2.82 12.19
CA ALA A 185 -14.30 -3.41 13.22
C ALA A 185 -15.24 -2.46 13.98
N ASN A 186 -14.64 -1.48 14.66
CA ASN A 186 -15.28 -0.58 15.60
C ASN A 186 -15.97 0.63 14.93
N GLY A 187 -16.02 0.68 13.59
CA GLY A 187 -16.58 1.81 12.85
C GLY A 187 -15.68 3.04 12.80
N SER A 188 -14.37 2.88 12.95
CA SER A 188 -13.39 3.96 12.75
C SER A 188 -12.68 3.81 11.40
N VAL A 189 -12.50 4.92 10.70
CA VAL A 189 -11.80 4.96 9.41
C VAL A 189 -10.30 4.81 9.64
N MET A 190 -9.71 3.71 9.17
CA MET A 190 -8.27 3.43 9.27
C MET A 190 -7.47 4.13 8.17
N SER A 191 -7.94 4.02 6.93
CA SER A 191 -7.33 4.66 5.77
C SER A 191 -8.40 5.25 4.88
N SER A 192 -8.11 6.41 4.28
CA SER A 192 -8.98 7.10 3.34
C SER A 192 -8.10 7.77 2.29
N ASP A 193 -8.03 7.16 1.12
CA ASP A 193 -7.29 7.65 -0.02
C ASP A 193 -8.24 7.94 -1.18
N ILE A 194 -8.06 9.07 -1.84
CA ILE A 194 -8.75 9.37 -3.09
C ILE A 194 -7.72 9.23 -4.20
N VAL A 195 -7.97 8.29 -5.12
CA VAL A 195 -7.19 8.14 -6.35
C VAL A 195 -8.03 8.69 -7.48
N GLY A 196 -7.65 9.86 -7.97
CA GLY A 196 -8.29 10.50 -9.10
C GLY A 196 -7.56 10.23 -10.41
N SER A 197 -8.31 10.17 -11.49
CA SER A 197 -7.82 10.04 -12.85
C SER A 197 -8.56 11.03 -13.75
N ILE A 198 -7.82 11.76 -14.58
CA ILE A 198 -8.37 12.64 -15.59
C ILE A 198 -8.18 11.95 -16.94
N LYS A 199 -9.29 11.44 -17.48
CA LYS A 199 -9.32 10.84 -18.82
C LYS A 199 -9.81 11.87 -19.83
N LEU A 200 -9.18 11.89 -20.99
CA LEU A 200 -9.53 12.73 -22.11
C LEU A 200 -10.05 11.89 -23.25
N LYS A 201 -11.09 12.38 -23.91
CA LYS A 201 -11.47 11.95 -25.25
C LYS A 201 -11.29 13.13 -26.18
N THR A 202 -10.23 13.10 -26.99
CA THR A 202 -9.90 14.19 -27.89
C THR A 202 -10.31 13.85 -29.32
N MET A 203 -11.09 14.74 -29.94
CA MET A 203 -11.44 14.70 -31.35
C MET A 203 -11.03 16.04 -31.93
N LEU A 204 -9.73 16.20 -32.16
CA LEU A 204 -9.13 17.48 -32.55
C LEU A 204 -8.37 17.33 -33.86
N SER A 205 -8.50 18.33 -34.74
CA SER A 205 -7.77 18.37 -36.00
C SER A 205 -6.36 18.92 -35.79
N GLY A 206 -5.38 18.39 -36.54
CA GLY A 206 -3.99 18.85 -36.50
C GLY A 206 -3.22 18.41 -35.27
N MET A 207 -2.30 19.27 -34.81
CA MET A 207 -1.34 19.03 -33.73
C MET A 207 -1.51 20.10 -32.63
N PRO A 208 -2.62 20.06 -31.87
CA PRO A 208 -2.97 21.13 -30.96
C PRO A 208 -2.15 21.06 -29.67
N GLU A 209 -1.67 22.21 -29.18
CA GLU A 209 -1.12 22.34 -27.83
C GLU A 209 -2.26 22.67 -26.87
N LEU A 210 -2.55 21.75 -25.94
CA LEU A 210 -3.53 21.93 -24.89
C LEU A 210 -2.87 22.42 -23.61
N ARG A 211 -3.58 23.29 -22.88
CA ARG A 211 -3.21 23.71 -21.52
C ARG A 211 -4.40 23.55 -20.58
N LEU A 212 -4.22 22.70 -19.57
CA LEU A 212 -5.22 22.41 -18.55
C LEU A 212 -4.94 23.26 -17.29
N GLY A 213 -5.96 23.99 -16.83
CA GLY A 213 -5.91 24.71 -15.56
C GLY A 213 -6.79 24.04 -14.51
N LEU A 214 -6.18 23.63 -13.40
CA LEU A 214 -6.87 23.06 -12.23
C LEU A 214 -6.86 24.04 -11.05
N ASN A 215 -7.68 23.79 -10.04
CA ASN A 215 -7.66 24.52 -8.77
C ASN A 215 -6.59 23.99 -7.79
N ASP A 216 -5.36 23.81 -8.28
CA ASP A 216 -4.21 23.38 -7.48
C ASP A 216 -3.81 24.44 -6.45
N ARG A 217 -3.72 24.06 -5.18
CA ARG A 217 -3.30 24.96 -4.09
C ARG A 217 -1.88 25.49 -4.29
N VAL A 218 -0.96 24.69 -4.83
CA VAL A 218 0.42 25.14 -5.07
C VAL A 218 0.46 26.24 -6.12
N LEU A 219 -0.26 26.05 -7.23
CA LEU A 219 -0.41 27.07 -8.28
C LEU A 219 -1.04 28.36 -7.74
N PHE A 220 -2.04 28.25 -6.86
CA PHE A 220 -2.70 29.40 -6.26
C PHE A 220 -1.82 30.16 -5.26
N ALA A 221 -1.01 29.44 -4.49
CA ALA A 221 -0.01 30.04 -3.61
C ALA A 221 1.01 30.86 -4.43
N LEU A 222 1.48 30.34 -5.56
CA LEU A 222 2.41 31.04 -6.46
C LEU A 222 1.80 32.28 -7.13
N THR A 223 0.49 32.25 -7.43
CA THR A 223 -0.22 33.35 -8.11
C THR A 223 -0.90 34.34 -7.16
N GLY A 224 -0.75 34.18 -5.84
CA GLY A 224 -1.31 35.08 -4.82
C GLY A 224 -2.84 35.07 -4.74
N ARG A 225 -3.49 33.99 -5.16
CA ARG A 225 -4.95 33.87 -5.24
C ARG A 225 -5.47 32.80 -4.26
N ASP A 226 -5.40 33.10 -2.97
CA ASP A 226 -5.81 32.17 -1.90
C ASP A 226 -7.33 32.18 -1.58
N LYS A 227 -8.12 32.98 -2.31
CA LYS A 227 -9.57 33.08 -2.08
C LYS A 227 -10.32 32.08 -2.97
N GLY A 228 -10.31 30.80 -2.61
CA GLY A 228 -11.08 29.76 -3.30
C GLY A 228 -10.95 28.36 -2.68
N LYS A 229 -11.82 27.43 -3.10
CA LYS A 229 -11.68 26.01 -2.73
C LYS A 229 -10.54 25.41 -3.57
N THR A 230 -9.40 25.17 -2.94
CA THR A 230 -8.20 24.60 -3.57
C THR A 230 -8.02 23.15 -3.21
N VAL A 231 -7.37 22.38 -4.07
CA VAL A 231 -7.01 20.98 -3.82
C VAL A 231 -5.52 20.83 -3.63
N MET A 232 -5.12 20.10 -2.58
CA MET A 232 -3.75 19.64 -2.38
C MET A 232 -3.62 18.23 -2.95
N MET A 233 -2.87 18.11 -4.05
CA MET A 233 -2.49 16.81 -4.59
C MET A 233 -1.17 16.39 -3.96
N GLU A 234 -1.12 15.17 -3.45
CA GLU A 234 0.09 14.62 -2.79
C GLU A 234 1.03 14.03 -3.84
N ASP A 235 0.49 13.21 -4.74
CA ASP A 235 1.21 12.64 -5.88
C ASP A 235 0.42 12.91 -7.16
N VAL A 236 1.12 13.17 -8.25
CA VAL A 236 0.57 13.36 -9.58
C VAL A 236 1.44 12.65 -10.60
N LYS A 237 0.84 11.74 -11.36
CA LYS A 237 1.47 11.05 -12.48
C LYS A 237 0.86 11.57 -13.76
N PHE A 238 1.70 11.89 -14.73
CA PHE A 238 1.27 12.39 -16.03
C PHE A 238 1.54 11.39 -17.13
N HIS A 239 0.72 11.47 -18.18
CA HIS A 239 1.03 10.86 -19.46
C HIS A 239 2.30 11.46 -20.05
N GLN A 240 3.01 10.70 -20.88
CA GLN A 240 4.21 11.12 -21.61
C GLN A 240 4.01 12.41 -22.44
N CYS A 241 2.76 12.75 -22.76
CA CYS A 241 2.45 13.91 -23.58
C CYS A 241 2.59 15.25 -22.83
N VAL A 242 2.67 15.21 -21.49
CA VAL A 242 2.80 16.39 -20.64
C VAL A 242 4.26 16.80 -20.52
N ARG A 243 4.51 18.09 -20.74
CA ARG A 243 5.84 18.68 -20.56
C ARG A 243 6.14 18.92 -19.08
N LEU A 244 6.75 17.93 -18.43
CA LEU A 244 7.09 17.97 -17.00
C LEU A 244 7.94 19.19 -16.61
N SER A 245 8.89 19.60 -17.45
CA SER A 245 9.73 20.79 -17.19
C SER A 245 8.94 22.09 -17.02
N ARG A 246 7.82 22.25 -17.74
CA ARG A 246 6.91 23.39 -17.55
C ARG A 246 6.14 23.25 -16.25
N PHE A 247 5.59 22.07 -15.99
CA PHE A 247 4.85 21.81 -14.75
C PHE A 247 5.70 22.05 -13.49
N ASP A 248 6.97 21.67 -13.48
CA ASP A 248 7.86 21.93 -12.34
C ASP A 248 8.17 23.42 -12.15
N SER A 249 8.20 24.19 -13.25
CA SER A 249 8.53 25.62 -13.22
C SER A 249 7.36 26.50 -12.77
N ASP A 250 6.18 26.32 -13.38
CA ASP A 250 5.03 27.21 -13.19
C ASP A 250 3.72 26.48 -12.91
N ARG A 251 3.76 25.16 -12.69
CA ARG A 251 2.59 24.27 -12.48
C ARG A 251 1.61 24.29 -13.65
N THR A 252 2.03 24.71 -14.84
CA THR A 252 1.20 24.66 -16.06
C THR A 252 1.23 23.27 -16.69
N ILE A 253 0.06 22.63 -16.77
CA ILE A 253 -0.11 21.36 -17.48
C ILE A 253 -0.27 21.65 -18.97
N SER A 254 0.82 21.51 -19.73
CA SER A 254 0.88 21.76 -21.18
C SER A 254 1.25 20.47 -21.93
N PHE A 255 0.46 20.09 -22.93
CA PHE A 255 0.62 18.81 -23.63
C PHE A 255 0.05 18.84 -25.06
N ILE A 256 0.44 17.86 -25.87
CA ILE A 256 -0.19 17.55 -27.16
C ILE A 256 -0.94 16.24 -26.98
N PRO A 257 -2.28 16.19 -27.00
CA PRO A 257 -3.03 14.99 -26.64
C PRO A 257 -2.91 13.88 -27.70
N PRO A 258 -2.78 12.60 -27.31
CA PRO A 258 -3.06 11.48 -28.19
C PRO A 258 -4.49 11.57 -28.75
N ASP A 259 -4.70 11.06 -29.95
CA ASP A 259 -6.02 11.07 -30.57
C ASP A 259 -6.97 10.06 -29.91
N GLY A 260 -8.25 10.40 -29.77
CA GLY A 260 -9.26 9.55 -29.13
C GLY A 260 -9.14 9.53 -27.60
N GLU A 261 -9.38 8.36 -27.00
CA GLU A 261 -9.39 8.19 -25.54
C GLU A 261 -7.98 7.96 -24.99
N SER A 262 -7.63 8.67 -23.91
CA SER A 262 -6.35 8.53 -23.20
C SER A 262 -6.46 9.03 -21.75
N GLU A 263 -5.68 8.45 -20.84
CA GLU A 263 -5.52 8.99 -19.49
C GLU A 263 -4.45 10.08 -19.49
N LEU A 264 -4.81 11.33 -19.13
CA LEU A 264 -3.87 12.45 -19.10
C LEU A 264 -3.03 12.44 -17.82
N MET A 265 -3.68 12.26 -16.69
CA MET A 265 -3.03 12.29 -15.39
C MET A 265 -3.81 11.48 -14.35
N SER A 266 -3.09 10.87 -13.42
CA SER A 266 -3.63 10.37 -12.17
C SER A 266 -3.07 11.17 -11.01
N TYR A 267 -3.88 11.34 -9.97
CA TYR A 267 -3.48 12.08 -8.78
C TYR A 267 -3.96 11.35 -7.53
N ARG A 268 -3.18 11.43 -6.46
CA ARG A 268 -3.56 10.90 -5.15
C ARG A 268 -3.74 12.03 -4.17
N ILE A 269 -4.79 11.91 -3.36
CA ILE A 269 -5.10 12.83 -2.28
C ILE A 269 -5.37 11.99 -1.04
N ASN A 270 -4.51 12.15 -0.03
CA ASN A 270 -4.75 11.61 1.29
C ASN A 270 -5.53 12.65 2.11
N THR A 271 -6.81 12.39 2.33
CA THR A 271 -7.68 13.26 3.12
C THR A 271 -8.63 12.38 3.91
N HIS A 272 -8.83 12.70 5.18
CA HIS A 272 -9.82 12.03 6.02
C HIS A 272 -11.22 12.39 5.56
N VAL A 273 -11.81 11.52 4.72
CA VAL A 273 -13.19 11.66 4.25
C VAL A 273 -14.04 10.62 4.97
N LYS A 274 -15.23 11.03 5.41
CA LYS A 274 -16.24 10.08 5.87
C LYS A 274 -16.75 9.25 4.68
N PRO A 275 -16.96 7.93 4.83
CA PRO A 275 -17.51 7.12 3.74
C PRO A 275 -18.80 7.72 3.18
N LEU A 276 -18.88 7.85 1.85
CA LEU A 276 -20.08 8.38 1.21
C LEU A 276 -21.29 7.47 1.42
N ILE A 277 -21.07 6.16 1.46
CA ILE A 277 -22.09 5.18 1.85
C ILE A 277 -21.54 4.48 3.08
N TRP A 278 -22.19 4.70 4.21
CA TRP A 278 -21.84 4.11 5.49
C TRP A 278 -22.64 2.83 5.69
N ILE A 279 -21.95 1.70 5.88
CA ILE A 279 -22.60 0.41 6.16
C ILE A 279 -22.43 0.04 7.63
N GLU A 280 -23.55 -0.24 8.28
CA GLU A 280 -23.59 -0.88 9.59
C GLU A 280 -24.13 -2.28 9.38
N SER A 281 -23.32 -3.29 9.69
CA SER A 281 -23.72 -4.70 9.59
C SER A 281 -23.64 -5.36 10.95
N ILE A 282 -24.72 -6.04 11.33
CA ILE A 282 -24.81 -6.85 12.53
C ILE A 282 -25.05 -8.29 12.07
N ILE A 283 -24.13 -9.18 12.44
CA ILE A 283 -24.18 -10.61 12.10
C ILE A 283 -24.41 -11.39 13.40
N GLU A 284 -25.59 -11.98 13.53
CA GLU A 284 -25.97 -12.84 14.64
C GLU A 284 -25.88 -14.30 14.19
N LYS A 285 -24.85 -15.02 14.67
CA LYS A 285 -24.68 -16.44 14.40
C LYS A 285 -25.24 -17.26 15.56
N PHE A 286 -26.22 -18.11 15.27
CA PHE A 286 -26.73 -19.12 16.19
C PHE A 286 -26.10 -20.47 15.79
N SER A 287 -25.16 -20.96 16.59
CA SER A 287 -24.45 -22.23 16.33
C SER A 287 -25.43 -23.36 16.05
N HIS A 288 -25.11 -24.18 15.05
CA HIS A 288 -25.91 -25.33 14.61
C HIS A 288 -27.36 -25.04 14.19
N SER A 289 -27.69 -23.79 13.86
CA SER A 289 -29.07 -23.41 13.53
C SER A 289 -29.16 -22.44 12.37
N ARG A 290 -28.70 -21.20 12.54
CA ARG A 290 -28.94 -20.13 11.56
C ARG A 290 -27.99 -18.96 11.70
N VAL A 291 -27.86 -18.17 10.65
CA VAL A 291 -27.24 -16.85 10.67
C VAL A 291 -28.28 -15.81 10.27
N GLU A 292 -28.40 -14.77 11.09
CA GLU A 292 -29.18 -13.58 10.76
C GLU A 292 -28.22 -12.41 10.53
N ILE A 293 -28.36 -11.76 9.38
CA ILE A 293 -27.53 -10.64 8.97
C ILE A 293 -28.43 -9.43 8.77
N MET A 294 -28.21 -8.37 9.55
CA MET A 294 -28.89 -7.10 9.38
C MET A 294 -27.90 -6.05 8.89
N VAL A 295 -28.18 -5.48 7.72
CA VAL A 295 -27.34 -4.48 7.07
C VAL A 295 -28.13 -3.19 6.93
N LYS A 296 -27.58 -2.11 7.45
CA LYS A 296 -28.11 -0.75 7.31
C LYS A 296 -27.12 0.06 6.48
N ALA A 297 -27.58 0.57 5.35
CA ALA A 297 -26.79 1.43 4.47
C ALA A 297 -27.28 2.87 4.55
N LYS A 298 -26.38 3.83 4.80
CA LYS A 298 -26.69 5.26 4.95
C LYS A 298 -25.84 6.12 4.02
N GLY A 299 -26.48 6.90 3.16
CA GLY A 299 -25.78 7.82 2.25
C GLY A 299 -25.36 9.11 2.96
N GLN A 300 -24.07 9.33 3.19
CA GLN A 300 -23.49 10.52 3.82
C GLN A 300 -22.97 11.54 2.80
N PHE A 301 -23.71 11.78 1.72
CA PHE A 301 -23.40 12.81 0.72
C PHE A 301 -24.58 13.76 0.51
N LYS A 302 -24.38 14.77 -0.35
CA LYS A 302 -25.38 15.81 -0.62
C LYS A 302 -26.70 15.18 -1.05
N LYS A 303 -27.81 15.64 -0.45
CA LYS A 303 -29.18 15.14 -0.74
C LYS A 303 -29.61 15.30 -2.21
N GLN A 304 -29.00 16.25 -2.92
CA GLN A 304 -29.25 16.54 -4.34
C GLN A 304 -28.57 15.53 -5.26
N SER A 305 -27.50 14.89 -4.77
CA SER A 305 -26.75 13.88 -5.50
C SER A 305 -27.37 12.51 -5.26
N VAL A 306 -27.22 11.63 -6.23
CA VAL A 306 -27.76 10.28 -6.21
C VAL A 306 -26.64 9.33 -6.63
N ALA A 307 -26.42 8.28 -5.84
CA ALA A 307 -25.55 7.18 -6.23
C ALA A 307 -26.35 6.19 -7.08
N ASN A 308 -25.79 5.80 -8.21
CA ASN A 308 -26.35 4.85 -9.15
C ASN A 308 -25.72 3.47 -8.91
N ASN A 309 -26.53 2.44 -9.15
CA ASN A 309 -26.10 1.04 -9.16
C ASN A 309 -25.25 0.65 -7.93
N VAL A 310 -25.73 1.00 -6.74
CA VAL A 310 -25.05 0.66 -5.50
C VAL A 310 -25.16 -0.84 -5.27
N GLU A 311 -24.03 -1.52 -5.12
CA GLU A 311 -23.95 -2.93 -4.76
C GLU A 311 -23.23 -3.08 -3.42
N VAL A 312 -23.94 -3.53 -2.40
CA VAL A 312 -23.34 -3.91 -1.11
C VAL A 312 -23.10 -5.41 -1.13
N ARG A 313 -21.84 -5.82 -1.01
CA ARG A 313 -21.41 -7.22 -1.03
C ARG A 313 -21.03 -7.62 0.38
N VAL A 314 -21.85 -8.48 0.97
CA VAL A 314 -21.71 -8.93 2.36
C VAL A 314 -21.33 -10.40 2.35
N PRO A 315 -20.16 -10.76 2.87
CA PRO A 315 -19.76 -12.15 2.97
C PRO A 315 -20.67 -12.94 3.90
N VAL A 316 -20.87 -14.20 3.53
CA VAL A 316 -21.63 -15.16 4.32
C VAL A 316 -20.81 -16.44 4.50
N PRO A 317 -21.09 -17.26 5.53
CA PRO A 317 -20.43 -18.55 5.69
C PRO A 317 -20.63 -19.46 4.49
N SER A 318 -19.66 -20.32 4.16
CA SER A 318 -19.77 -21.22 2.99
C SER A 318 -20.78 -22.35 3.17
N ASP A 319 -21.04 -22.71 4.43
CA ASP A 319 -22.02 -23.71 4.84
C ASP A 319 -23.46 -23.17 4.88
N ALA A 320 -23.65 -21.86 4.62
CA ALA A 320 -24.95 -21.21 4.70
C ALA A 320 -25.91 -21.72 3.61
N ASP A 321 -27.09 -22.17 4.05
CA ASP A 321 -28.18 -22.64 3.19
C ASP A 321 -29.46 -21.78 3.32
N SER A 322 -30.48 -22.12 2.53
CA SER A 322 -31.85 -21.61 2.69
C SER A 322 -31.97 -20.08 2.83
N PRO A 323 -31.42 -19.28 1.88
CA PRO A 323 -31.40 -17.82 1.99
C PRO A 323 -32.81 -17.23 1.96
N LYS A 324 -33.10 -16.33 2.92
CA LYS A 324 -34.33 -15.52 2.95
C LYS A 324 -33.98 -14.06 3.12
N PHE A 325 -34.46 -13.22 2.22
CA PHE A 325 -34.15 -11.79 2.22
C PHE A 325 -35.40 -10.94 2.48
N LYS A 326 -35.23 -9.87 3.26
CA LYS A 326 -36.19 -8.78 3.44
C LYS A 326 -35.45 -7.45 3.25
N THR A 327 -35.73 -6.76 2.15
CA THR A 327 -35.12 -5.47 1.82
C THR A 327 -36.17 -4.35 1.92
N SER A 328 -35.78 -3.17 2.40
CA SER A 328 -36.62 -1.98 2.31
C SER A 328 -36.67 -1.42 0.89
N THR A 329 -35.56 -1.54 0.15
CA THR A 329 -35.39 -1.05 -1.22
C THR A 329 -34.29 -1.87 -1.89
N GLY A 330 -34.40 -2.06 -3.22
CA GLY A 330 -33.46 -2.88 -3.97
C GLY A 330 -33.70 -4.39 -3.83
N ASN A 331 -32.87 -5.16 -4.51
CA ASN A 331 -32.96 -6.62 -4.53
C ASN A 331 -31.70 -7.24 -3.91
N ALA A 332 -31.84 -8.30 -3.12
CA ALA A 332 -30.73 -9.04 -2.54
C ALA A 332 -30.66 -10.44 -3.17
N LYS A 333 -29.47 -10.84 -3.62
CA LYS A 333 -29.22 -12.13 -4.24
C LYS A 333 -28.09 -12.85 -3.50
N TYR A 334 -28.29 -14.13 -3.22
CA TYR A 334 -27.21 -15.00 -2.75
C TYR A 334 -26.35 -15.49 -3.92
N VAL A 335 -25.03 -15.43 -3.79
CA VAL A 335 -24.05 -15.92 -4.76
C VAL A 335 -23.18 -16.98 -4.05
N PRO A 336 -23.57 -18.27 -4.14
CA PRO A 336 -22.87 -19.36 -3.45
C PRO A 336 -21.42 -19.54 -3.89
N GLU A 337 -21.12 -19.36 -5.19
CA GLU A 337 -19.76 -19.53 -5.76
C GLU A 337 -18.68 -18.68 -5.08
N LYS A 338 -19.08 -17.58 -4.43
CA LYS A 338 -18.18 -16.64 -3.77
C LYS A 338 -18.51 -16.49 -2.28
N ASN A 339 -19.52 -17.20 -1.77
CA ASN A 339 -20.04 -17.06 -0.40
C ASN A 339 -20.41 -15.60 -0.07
N LEU A 340 -21.21 -14.95 -0.93
CA LEU A 340 -21.60 -13.54 -0.76
C LEU A 340 -23.10 -13.33 -0.92
N VAL A 341 -23.64 -12.36 -0.20
CA VAL A 341 -24.89 -11.67 -0.55
C VAL A 341 -24.57 -10.39 -1.29
N VAL A 342 -25.18 -10.22 -2.45
CA VAL A 342 -25.13 -8.97 -3.22
C VAL A 342 -26.46 -8.27 -3.08
N TRP A 343 -26.47 -7.13 -2.38
CA TRP A 343 -27.62 -6.25 -2.26
C TRP A 343 -27.48 -5.07 -3.23
N THR A 344 -28.33 -5.06 -4.26
CA THR A 344 -28.30 -4.07 -5.34
C THR A 344 -29.40 -3.04 -5.19
N ILE A 345 -29.03 -1.76 -5.20
CA ILE A 345 -29.91 -0.61 -5.12
C ILE A 345 -29.64 0.27 -6.34
N LYS A 346 -30.60 0.35 -7.27
CA LYS A 346 -30.43 1.09 -8.53
C LYS A 346 -30.18 2.59 -8.33
N SER A 347 -30.87 3.19 -7.37
CA SER A 347 -30.80 4.63 -7.07
C SER A 347 -30.78 4.84 -5.57
N PHE A 348 -29.70 5.43 -5.07
CA PHE A 348 -29.48 5.72 -3.66
C PHE A 348 -29.28 7.23 -3.50
N PRO A 349 -30.32 7.99 -3.11
CA PRO A 349 -30.18 9.42 -2.88
C PRO A 349 -29.42 9.75 -1.58
N GLY A 350 -28.68 10.86 -1.57
CA GLY A 350 -27.92 11.30 -0.40
C GLY A 350 -28.81 11.58 0.82
N GLY A 351 -28.33 11.24 2.01
CA GLY A 351 -29.04 11.45 3.28
C GLY A 351 -30.17 10.46 3.57
N LYS A 352 -30.43 9.47 2.70
CA LYS A 352 -31.35 8.36 2.99
C LYS A 352 -30.62 7.19 3.63
N GLU A 353 -31.41 6.37 4.31
CA GLU A 353 -30.99 5.09 4.87
C GLU A 353 -31.92 3.98 4.38
N PHE A 354 -31.34 2.82 4.12
CA PHE A 354 -32.04 1.60 3.72
C PHE A 354 -31.58 0.44 4.58
N LEU A 355 -32.45 -0.56 4.73
CA LEU A 355 -32.17 -1.75 5.52
C LEU A 355 -32.38 -3.02 4.69
N MET A 356 -31.52 -3.99 4.93
CA MET A 356 -31.62 -5.35 4.44
C MET A 356 -31.47 -6.30 5.62
N ARG A 357 -32.33 -7.32 5.67
CA ARG A 357 -32.21 -8.46 6.58
C ARG A 357 -32.10 -9.73 5.74
N ALA A 358 -31.10 -10.53 6.03
CA ALA A 358 -30.91 -11.85 5.46
C ALA A 358 -30.95 -12.90 6.58
N HIS A 359 -31.58 -14.03 6.30
CA HIS A 359 -31.60 -15.19 7.16
C HIS A 359 -31.08 -16.39 6.38
N PHE A 360 -30.17 -17.13 6.97
CA PHE A 360 -29.55 -18.34 6.43
C PHE A 360 -29.70 -19.48 7.43
N GLY A 361 -29.91 -20.70 6.94
CA GLY A 361 -29.74 -21.90 7.76
C GLY A 361 -28.26 -22.25 7.87
N LEU A 362 -27.88 -22.85 8.99
CA LEU A 362 -26.57 -23.48 9.16
C LEU A 362 -26.76 -24.98 9.36
N PRO A 363 -25.86 -25.82 8.83
CA PRO A 363 -25.85 -27.24 9.12
C PRO A 363 -25.65 -27.49 10.63
N SER A 364 -26.18 -28.60 11.12
CA SER A 364 -25.96 -29.03 12.50
C SER A 364 -24.53 -29.49 12.77
N VAL A 365 -23.74 -29.79 11.73
CA VAL A 365 -22.36 -30.26 11.83
C VAL A 365 -21.43 -29.08 11.56
N GLU A 366 -20.55 -28.76 12.51
CA GLU A 366 -19.54 -27.73 12.33
C GLU A 366 -18.41 -28.23 11.43
N ASN A 367 -17.91 -27.35 10.57
CA ASN A 367 -16.71 -27.57 9.79
C ASN A 367 -15.49 -27.13 10.62
N ASP A 368 -14.43 -27.94 10.66
CA ASP A 368 -13.23 -27.68 11.49
C ASP A 368 -12.32 -26.58 10.91
N GLU A 369 -12.58 -26.15 9.66
CA GLU A 369 -11.81 -25.10 8.99
C GLU A 369 -12.24 -23.69 9.45
N LEU A 370 -11.29 -22.92 9.98
CA LEU A 370 -11.48 -21.51 10.31
C LEU A 370 -11.63 -20.71 9.01
N GLU A 371 -12.86 -20.38 8.64
CA GLU A 371 -13.12 -19.49 7.51
C GLU A 371 -12.51 -18.11 7.71
N GLY A 372 -11.85 -17.62 6.66
CA GLY A 372 -11.44 -16.22 6.59
C GLY A 372 -12.66 -15.31 6.71
N LYS A 373 -12.49 -14.14 7.34
CA LYS A 373 -13.52 -13.10 7.41
C LYS A 373 -13.23 -12.03 6.38
N PRO A 374 -13.64 -12.22 5.10
CA PRO A 374 -13.51 -11.16 4.13
C PRO A 374 -14.37 -9.96 4.57
N PRO A 375 -13.97 -8.75 4.20
CA PRO A 375 -14.68 -7.54 4.53
C PRO A 375 -15.91 -7.32 3.64
N ILE A 376 -16.82 -6.46 4.10
CA ILE A 376 -17.91 -5.94 3.28
C ILE A 376 -17.32 -5.00 2.25
N THR A 377 -17.78 -5.11 1.00
CA THR A 377 -17.36 -4.19 -0.06
C THR A 377 -18.58 -3.51 -0.66
N VAL A 378 -18.45 -2.21 -0.94
CA VAL A 378 -19.53 -1.42 -1.54
C VAL A 378 -19.07 -0.90 -2.87
N LYS A 379 -19.83 -1.19 -3.92
CA LYS A 379 -19.67 -0.54 -5.23
C LYS A 379 -20.72 0.53 -5.40
N PHE A 380 -20.32 1.69 -5.89
CA PHE A 380 -21.26 2.76 -6.22
C PHE A 380 -20.64 3.73 -7.24
N GLU A 381 -21.51 4.46 -7.93
CA GLU A 381 -21.11 5.56 -8.81
C GLU A 381 -22.00 6.77 -8.54
N ILE A 382 -21.40 7.95 -8.30
CA ILE A 382 -22.10 9.21 -8.08
C ILE A 382 -21.66 10.18 -9.20
N PRO A 383 -22.53 10.44 -10.19
CA PRO A 383 -22.22 11.40 -11.24
C PRO A 383 -22.34 12.84 -10.72
N TYR A 384 -21.62 13.75 -11.38
CA TYR A 384 -21.57 15.19 -11.11
C TYR A 384 -21.14 15.53 -9.68
N PHE A 385 -20.30 14.69 -9.08
CA PHE A 385 -19.82 14.84 -7.71
C PHE A 385 -18.30 14.67 -7.65
N THR A 386 -17.65 15.46 -6.80
CA THR A 386 -16.24 15.30 -6.42
C THR A 386 -16.13 15.39 -4.90
N VAL A 387 -15.35 14.49 -4.32
CA VAL A 387 -15.05 14.50 -2.90
C VAL A 387 -13.90 15.45 -2.62
N SER A 388 -12.85 15.38 -3.44
CA SER A 388 -11.68 16.25 -3.28
C SER A 388 -12.03 17.74 -3.46
N GLY A 389 -13.06 18.02 -4.27
CA GLY A 389 -13.38 19.37 -4.70
C GLY A 389 -12.50 19.87 -5.85
N ILE A 390 -11.84 18.98 -6.59
CA ILE A 390 -11.12 19.32 -7.81
C ILE A 390 -12.07 19.93 -8.84
N GLN A 391 -11.57 20.94 -9.55
CA GLN A 391 -12.31 21.69 -10.55
C GLN A 391 -11.39 22.03 -11.72
N VAL A 392 -11.85 21.69 -12.92
CA VAL A 392 -11.26 22.15 -14.18
C VAL A 392 -11.67 23.61 -14.38
N ARG A 393 -10.71 24.53 -14.28
CA ARG A 393 -10.94 25.98 -14.42
C ARG A 393 -11.01 26.42 -15.87
N TYR A 394 -10.12 25.88 -16.69
CA TYR A 394 -10.10 26.12 -18.13
C TYR A 394 -9.37 25.00 -18.86
N MET A 395 -9.73 24.83 -20.13
CA MET A 395 -8.97 24.07 -21.11
C MET A 395 -8.67 25.01 -22.28
N LYS A 396 -7.41 25.38 -22.46
CA LYS A 396 -6.97 26.23 -23.58
C LYS A 396 -6.47 25.33 -24.70
N ILE A 397 -7.02 25.51 -25.89
CA ILE A 397 -6.65 24.77 -27.10
C ILE A 397 -5.94 25.74 -28.03
N ILE A 398 -4.70 25.42 -28.41
CA ILE A 398 -3.84 26.26 -29.24
C ILE A 398 -3.48 25.46 -30.49
N GLU A 399 -3.98 25.89 -31.65
CA GLU A 399 -3.72 25.25 -32.93
C GLU A 399 -3.46 26.32 -34.01
N LYS A 400 -2.58 26.03 -34.97
CA LYS A 400 -2.17 26.99 -36.01
C LYS A 400 -3.33 27.39 -36.92
N SER A 401 -4.28 26.48 -37.14
CA SER A 401 -5.48 26.74 -37.95
C SER A 401 -6.55 27.57 -37.24
N GLY A 402 -6.43 27.77 -35.92
CA GLY A 402 -7.30 28.66 -35.16
C GLY A 402 -8.77 28.23 -35.06
N TYR A 403 -9.10 26.95 -35.28
CA TYR A 403 -10.49 26.50 -35.12
C TYR A 403 -10.96 26.66 -33.66
N GLN A 404 -12.27 26.86 -33.52
CA GLN A 404 -12.92 26.82 -32.21
C GLN A 404 -13.24 25.37 -31.84
N ALA A 405 -12.84 24.95 -30.64
CA ALA A 405 -13.17 23.65 -30.07
C ALA A 405 -13.90 23.82 -28.74
N LEU A 406 -14.83 22.91 -28.46
CA LEU A 406 -15.68 22.95 -27.27
C LEU A 406 -15.20 21.89 -26.25
N PRO A 407 -14.69 22.32 -25.09
CA PRO A 407 -14.37 21.40 -24.00
C PRO A 407 -15.61 21.08 -23.16
N TRP A 408 -15.84 19.81 -22.91
CA TRP A 408 -16.86 19.27 -22.02
C TRP A 408 -16.18 18.64 -20.82
N VAL A 409 -16.73 18.86 -19.62
CA VAL A 409 -16.20 18.26 -18.38
C VAL A 409 -17.34 17.56 -17.67
N ARG A 410 -17.10 16.32 -17.23
CA ARG A 410 -17.95 15.65 -16.24
C ARG A 410 -17.11 15.12 -15.09
N TYR A 411 -17.76 15.07 -13.93
CA TYR A 411 -17.15 14.58 -12.70
C TYR A 411 -17.87 13.31 -12.28
N ILE A 412 -17.13 12.26 -11.96
CA ILE A 412 -17.67 10.98 -11.55
C ILE A 412 -16.92 10.57 -10.29
N THR A 413 -17.64 10.26 -9.23
CA THR A 413 -17.06 9.64 -8.04
C THR A 413 -17.50 8.19 -7.99
N GLN A 414 -16.56 7.27 -7.85
CA GLN A 414 -16.84 5.84 -7.74
C GLN A 414 -16.11 5.23 -6.54
N SER A 415 -16.60 4.08 -6.10
CA SER A 415 -15.86 3.23 -5.18
C SER A 415 -14.58 2.71 -5.83
N GLY A 416 -13.43 2.90 -5.18
CA GLY A 416 -12.21 2.16 -5.50
C GLY A 416 -12.22 0.78 -4.84
N VAL A 417 -11.09 0.36 -4.29
CA VAL A 417 -11.01 -0.79 -3.37
C VAL A 417 -11.59 -0.34 -2.02
N SER A 418 -12.91 -0.19 -1.96
CA SER A 418 -13.64 0.14 -0.74
C SER A 418 -13.84 -1.12 0.09
N ILE A 419 -13.11 -1.21 1.19
CA ILE A 419 -13.10 -2.35 2.09
C ILE A 419 -13.64 -1.88 3.44
N GLU A 420 -14.84 -2.30 3.81
CA GLU A 420 -15.38 -2.07 5.14
C GLU A 420 -15.28 -3.36 5.96
N GLN A 421 -14.33 -3.42 6.89
CA GLN A 421 -14.34 -4.47 7.90
C GLN A 421 -15.37 -4.04 8.95
N THR A 422 -16.55 -4.65 8.93
CA THR A 422 -17.44 -4.57 10.10
C THR A 422 -17.08 -5.74 10.99
N SER A 423 -16.83 -5.48 12.26
CA SER A 423 -16.73 -6.51 13.28
C SER A 423 -17.70 -6.16 14.38
N CYS A 424 -18.43 -7.16 14.81
CA CYS A 424 -19.41 -7.14 15.87
C CYS A 424 -18.98 -6.25 17.05
N PRO A 425 -19.78 -5.24 17.45
CA PRO A 425 -19.61 -4.65 18.76
C PRO A 425 -20.08 -5.67 19.81
N HIS A 426 -19.11 -6.22 20.53
CA HIS A 426 -19.22 -6.95 21.80
C HIS A 426 -19.89 -8.33 21.82
N GLU A 427 -19.16 -9.25 22.47
CA GLU A 427 -19.61 -10.50 23.07
C GLU A 427 -20.28 -11.50 22.12
N THR A 428 -19.62 -12.65 21.92
CA THR A 428 -20.31 -13.93 21.84
C THR A 428 -21.15 -14.09 23.12
N ARG A 429 -22.31 -13.42 23.21
CA ARG A 429 -23.35 -13.80 24.15
C ARG A 429 -23.95 -15.08 23.59
N CYS A 430 -23.34 -16.19 23.98
CA CYS A 430 -24.08 -17.44 24.10
C CYS A 430 -25.24 -17.14 25.06
N VAL A 431 -26.43 -16.87 24.52
CA VAL A 431 -27.66 -16.89 25.31
C VAL A 431 -27.91 -18.36 25.59
N ALA A 432 -27.28 -18.88 26.64
CA ALA A 432 -27.65 -20.16 27.20
C ALA A 432 -29.08 -20.02 27.75
N GLU A 433 -29.97 -20.90 27.28
CA GLU A 433 -31.34 -21.00 27.73
C GLU A 433 -31.41 -21.12 29.26
N ALA A 434 -32.24 -20.29 29.86
CA ALA A 434 -32.62 -20.41 31.26
C ALA A 434 -33.80 -21.37 31.40
N SER A 435 -33.66 -22.42 32.21
CA SER A 435 -34.69 -23.02 33.10
C SER A 435 -34.14 -24.28 33.81
N PRO A 436 -34.67 -24.69 34.98
CA PRO A 436 -34.58 -24.00 36.27
C PRO A 436 -33.76 -24.82 37.29
N ALA A 437 -33.25 -24.12 38.30
CA ALA A 437 -32.49 -24.70 39.42
C ALA A 437 -33.37 -25.54 40.36
N SER A 438 -32.84 -26.68 40.79
CA SER A 438 -33.21 -27.35 42.04
C SER A 438 -31.97 -27.59 42.91
N LEU A 439 -32.02 -27.00 44.12
CA LEU A 439 -31.50 -27.48 45.41
C LEU A 439 -29.98 -27.81 45.57
N LEU A 440 -29.24 -26.85 46.17
CA LEU A 440 -28.45 -26.90 47.43
C LEU A 440 -27.75 -28.23 47.89
N PRO A 441 -26.75 -28.20 48.82
CA PRO A 441 -25.59 -27.31 49.00
C PRO A 441 -24.30 -28.11 49.46
N PRO A 442 -23.37 -27.63 50.32
CA PRO A 442 -21.96 -27.38 49.96
C PRO A 442 -20.92 -28.17 50.79
N ARG A 443 -19.64 -28.27 50.35
CA ARG A 443 -18.52 -28.64 51.26
C ARG A 443 -17.13 -28.08 50.88
N THR A 444 -16.64 -27.19 51.75
CA THR A 444 -15.32 -27.13 52.43
C THR A 444 -13.98 -27.28 51.66
N ALA A 445 -13.26 -26.14 51.59
CA ALA A 445 -11.90 -25.82 52.11
C ALA A 445 -10.62 -26.70 51.89
N SER A 446 -9.50 -25.97 51.78
CA SER A 446 -8.07 -26.32 52.00
C SER A 446 -7.29 -26.89 50.79
N THR A 447 -5.99 -26.67 50.55
CA THR A 447 -4.90 -25.79 51.06
C THR A 447 -3.66 -26.01 50.14
N VAL A 448 -2.77 -25.02 50.09
CA VAL A 448 -1.33 -25.01 49.68
C VAL A 448 -0.96 -25.02 48.17
N PRO A 449 -0.09 -24.08 47.70
CA PRO A 449 0.40 -24.03 46.32
C PRO A 449 1.83 -24.59 46.16
N THR A 450 2.04 -25.49 45.21
CA THR A 450 3.37 -25.75 44.63
C THR A 450 3.26 -26.27 43.20
N GLY A 451 3.93 -25.59 42.26
CA GLY A 451 4.34 -26.14 40.97
C GLY A 451 3.58 -25.65 39.74
N SER A 452 3.99 -24.54 39.14
CA SER A 452 3.61 -24.20 37.76
C SER A 452 4.64 -24.75 36.77
N ARG A 453 4.34 -25.91 36.20
CA ARG A 453 4.86 -26.38 34.92
C ARG A 453 4.07 -25.70 33.79
N SER A 454 4.76 -25.50 32.67
CA SER A 454 4.28 -24.94 31.40
C SER A 454 2.90 -25.43 30.95
N SER A 455 2.04 -24.50 30.54
CA SER A 455 0.95 -24.77 29.60
C SER A 455 0.96 -23.74 28.48
N ARG A 456 0.97 -24.27 27.25
CA ARG A 456 0.61 -23.56 26.03
C ARG A 456 -0.82 -23.05 26.18
N THR A 457 -1.07 -21.79 25.84
CA THR A 457 -2.43 -21.28 25.65
C THR A 457 -2.54 -20.56 24.31
N ASN A 458 -3.60 -20.94 23.61
CA ASN A 458 -4.06 -20.50 22.31
C ASN A 458 -4.29 -18.99 22.22
N GLY A 459 -4.13 -18.46 21.00
CA GLY A 459 -4.35 -17.06 20.65
C GLY A 459 -5.80 -16.64 20.77
N GLY A 460 -6.10 -15.92 21.86
CA GLY A 460 -7.18 -14.95 21.95
C GLY A 460 -6.54 -13.55 22.03
N LEU A 461 -7.04 -12.60 21.23
CA LEU A 461 -6.61 -11.21 21.23
C LEU A 461 -6.90 -10.59 22.61
N MET A 462 -5.90 -10.50 23.49
CA MET A 462 -6.01 -9.74 24.73
C MET A 462 -6.07 -8.25 24.36
N VAL A 463 -7.11 -7.55 24.83
CA VAL A 463 -7.06 -6.09 24.96
C VAL A 463 -6.03 -5.81 26.04
N ILE A 464 -4.81 -5.53 25.61
CA ILE A 464 -3.68 -5.30 26.48
C ILE A 464 -3.89 -3.91 27.12
N GLY A 465 -4.14 -3.85 28.43
CA GLY A 465 -4.18 -2.57 29.15
C GLY A 465 -2.85 -1.82 28.96
N GLN A 466 -2.83 -0.49 29.09
CA GLN A 466 -1.62 0.32 28.84
C GLN A 466 -0.37 -0.18 29.61
N MET A 467 -0.54 -0.76 30.82
CA MET A 467 0.56 -1.38 31.58
C MET A 467 1.06 -2.71 30.99
N ASP A 468 0.17 -3.53 30.45
CA ASP A 468 0.54 -4.81 29.82
C ASP A 468 1.20 -4.58 28.45
N ALA A 469 0.89 -3.46 27.79
CA ALA A 469 1.42 -3.09 26.48
C ALA A 469 2.87 -2.62 26.57
N GLY A 470 3.18 -1.79 27.58
CA GLY A 470 4.56 -1.44 27.93
C GLY A 470 5.39 -2.66 28.32
N LYS A 471 4.79 -3.63 29.03
CA LYS A 471 5.43 -4.90 29.38
C LYS A 471 5.77 -5.75 28.15
N ALA A 472 4.82 -5.90 27.22
CA ALA A 472 5.03 -6.66 25.98
C ALA A 472 6.13 -6.03 25.10
N LEU A 473 6.07 -4.71 24.91
CA LEU A 473 7.05 -3.97 24.10
C LEU A 473 8.46 -4.06 24.70
N ALA A 474 8.60 -3.81 26.01
CA ALA A 474 9.88 -3.92 26.70
C ALA A 474 10.43 -5.36 26.68
N ALA A 475 9.58 -6.37 26.82
CA ALA A 475 10.00 -7.78 26.75
C ALA A 475 10.44 -8.20 25.34
N ALA A 476 9.81 -7.68 24.28
CA ALA A 476 10.21 -7.91 22.90
C ALA A 476 11.57 -7.25 22.59
N ALA A 477 11.76 -6.02 23.05
CA ALA A 477 13.02 -5.29 22.93
C ALA A 477 14.17 -6.00 23.69
N ALA A 478 13.91 -6.48 24.92
CA ALA A 478 14.88 -7.23 25.73
C ALA A 478 15.36 -8.53 25.04
N LYS A 479 14.46 -9.18 24.29
CA LYS A 479 14.72 -10.44 23.59
C LYS A 479 15.32 -10.25 22.19
N GLY A 480 15.54 -9.02 21.73
CA GLY A 480 16.14 -8.73 20.43
C GLY A 480 15.24 -9.01 19.22
N ARG A 481 13.92 -9.12 19.41
CA ARG A 481 12.98 -9.48 18.33
C ARG A 481 12.49 -8.24 17.58
N THR A 482 13.22 -7.82 16.56
CA THR A 482 12.91 -6.62 15.74
C THR A 482 11.51 -6.67 15.13
N SER A 483 11.12 -7.78 14.51
CA SER A 483 9.81 -7.93 13.87
C SER A 483 8.65 -7.86 14.86
N GLU A 484 8.84 -8.37 16.08
CA GLU A 484 7.82 -8.32 17.13
C GLU A 484 7.69 -6.90 17.71
N VAL A 485 8.81 -6.18 17.87
CA VAL A 485 8.79 -4.77 18.26
C VAL A 485 8.07 -3.93 17.21
N GLN A 486 8.37 -4.14 15.92
CA GLN A 486 7.69 -3.46 14.82
C GLN A 486 6.20 -3.76 14.82
N ARG A 487 5.82 -5.03 14.95
CA ARG A 487 4.43 -5.48 15.02
C ARG A 487 3.67 -4.83 16.18
N ILE A 488 4.25 -4.80 17.38
CA ILE A 488 3.62 -4.19 18.55
C ILE A 488 3.45 -2.67 18.38
N LEU A 489 4.43 -1.97 17.80
CA LEU A 489 4.33 -0.53 17.56
C LEU A 489 3.28 -0.20 16.48
N GLU A 490 3.19 -1.01 15.44
CA GLU A 490 2.31 -0.77 14.28
C GLU A 490 0.87 -1.25 14.53
N GLU A 491 0.68 -2.44 15.09
CA GLU A 491 -0.65 -3.04 15.32
C GLU A 491 -1.30 -2.56 16.61
N CYS A 492 -0.55 -2.41 17.70
CA CYS A 492 -1.11 -2.08 19.02
C CYS A 492 -1.10 -0.57 19.33
N ARG A 493 -0.51 0.27 18.47
CA ARG A 493 -0.39 1.74 18.64
C ARG A 493 0.08 2.17 20.04
N VAL A 494 1.02 1.42 20.59
CA VAL A 494 1.61 1.71 21.90
C VAL A 494 2.61 2.85 21.73
N PRO A 495 2.52 3.95 22.50
CA PRO A 495 3.55 4.97 22.49
C PRO A 495 4.91 4.34 22.78
N PRO A 496 5.96 4.62 22.00
CA PRO A 496 7.27 3.97 22.16
C PRO A 496 7.90 4.23 23.55
N ASP A 497 7.51 5.34 24.19
CA ASP A 497 7.96 5.72 25.54
C ASP A 497 7.16 5.07 26.68
N THR A 498 6.26 4.13 26.36
CA THR A 498 5.46 3.44 27.39
C THR A 498 6.38 2.69 28.34
N ARG A 499 6.24 2.99 29.64
CA ARG A 499 7.08 2.42 30.70
C ARG A 499 6.54 1.06 31.15
N ASN A 500 7.44 0.12 31.40
CA ASN A 500 7.11 -1.16 32.04
C ASN A 500 6.97 -1.01 33.57
N GLU A 501 6.71 -2.12 34.28
CA GLU A 501 6.57 -2.18 35.75
C GLU A 501 7.81 -1.69 36.53
N PHE A 502 8.97 -1.61 35.87
CA PHE A 502 10.22 -1.09 36.45
C PHE A 502 10.43 0.41 36.18
N GLY A 503 9.49 1.05 35.48
CA GLY A 503 9.58 2.45 35.08
C GLY A 503 10.50 2.69 33.88
N LYS A 504 10.86 1.63 33.14
CA LYS A 504 11.79 1.70 32.01
C LYS A 504 11.08 1.68 30.66
N THR A 505 11.60 2.42 29.69
CA THR A 505 11.11 2.42 28.30
C THR A 505 11.71 1.25 27.51
N ALA A 506 11.11 0.92 26.36
CA ALA A 506 11.63 -0.12 25.47
C ALA A 506 13.06 0.18 25.01
N LEU A 507 13.40 1.46 24.84
CA LEU A 507 14.73 1.95 24.47
C LEU A 507 15.76 1.72 25.60
N GLN A 508 15.36 1.67 26.86
CA GLN A 508 16.27 1.39 27.98
C GLN A 508 16.44 -0.12 28.26
N VAL A 509 15.47 -0.93 27.85
CA VAL A 509 15.43 -2.37 28.12
C VAL A 509 15.85 -3.20 26.90
N MET A 510 15.97 -2.56 25.72
CA MET A 510 16.46 -3.24 24.52
C MET A 510 17.78 -3.94 24.80
N MET A 511 17.98 -5.10 24.17
CA MET A 511 19.26 -5.79 24.21
C MET A 511 20.35 -4.82 23.76
N LEU A 512 21.12 -4.34 24.72
CA LEU A 512 22.14 -3.34 24.50
C LEU A 512 23.13 -3.91 23.46
N GLY A 513 23.40 -3.16 22.38
CA GLY A 513 24.14 -3.60 21.21
C GLY A 513 23.29 -3.85 19.95
N ASN A 514 21.95 -3.91 20.06
CA ASN A 514 21.07 -4.05 18.90
C ASN A 514 20.68 -2.68 18.32
N CYS A 515 21.58 -2.09 17.54
CA CYS A 515 21.37 -0.79 16.88
C CYS A 515 20.10 -0.75 16.02
N LYS A 516 19.69 -1.88 15.42
CA LYS A 516 18.48 -1.97 14.59
C LYS A 516 17.20 -1.71 15.38
N ILE A 517 17.12 -2.21 16.62
CA ILE A 517 15.97 -1.94 17.50
C ILE A 517 16.00 -0.49 17.98
N ALA A 518 17.19 0.05 18.27
CA ALA A 518 17.35 1.45 18.65
C ALA A 518 16.86 2.39 17.54
N SER A 519 17.33 2.19 16.30
CA SER A 519 16.90 2.97 15.13
C SER A 519 15.41 2.84 14.90
N LEU A 520 14.85 1.62 14.96
CA LEU A 520 13.42 1.40 14.80
C LEU A 520 12.58 2.15 15.84
N LEU A 521 12.98 2.13 17.12
CA LEU A 521 12.25 2.83 18.18
C LEU A 521 12.33 4.35 18.00
N LEU A 522 13.51 4.87 17.65
CA LEU A 522 13.74 6.30 17.43
C LEU A 522 13.02 6.83 16.18
N GLU A 523 13.02 6.08 15.07
CA GLU A 523 12.26 6.40 13.85
C GLU A 523 10.75 6.45 14.11
N LYS A 524 10.25 5.64 15.05
CA LYS A 524 8.85 5.64 15.48
C LYS A 524 8.55 6.70 16.56
N GLY A 525 9.51 7.58 16.86
CA GLY A 525 9.32 8.76 17.71
C GLY A 525 9.56 8.53 19.20
N ALA A 526 10.37 7.53 19.59
CA ALA A 526 10.83 7.40 20.98
C ALA A 526 11.70 8.59 21.39
N ASP A 527 11.50 9.13 22.59
CA ASP A 527 12.37 10.18 23.12
C ASP A 527 13.64 9.56 23.73
N PRO A 528 14.84 9.85 23.20
CA PRO A 528 16.10 9.30 23.70
C PRO A 528 16.51 9.85 25.08
N ASN A 529 15.86 10.89 25.59
CA ASN A 529 16.21 11.56 26.84
C ASN A 529 15.34 11.12 28.03
N VAL A 530 14.42 10.16 27.85
CA VAL A 530 13.56 9.69 28.94
C VAL A 530 14.41 9.05 30.04
N GLN A 531 14.26 9.58 31.26
CA GLN A 531 14.92 9.06 32.46
C GLN A 531 14.01 8.10 33.23
N ASP A 532 14.58 7.00 33.71
CA ASP A 532 13.90 6.11 34.65
C ASP A 532 13.86 6.72 36.07
N LYS A 533 13.33 5.95 37.04
CA LYS A 533 13.23 6.35 38.46
C LYS A 533 14.58 6.65 39.14
N HIS A 534 15.69 6.24 38.54
CA HIS A 534 17.06 6.48 39.00
C HIS A 534 17.76 7.58 38.20
N GLY A 535 17.04 8.33 37.37
CA GLY A 535 17.63 9.35 36.49
C GLY A 535 18.42 8.75 35.33
N ILE A 536 18.33 7.43 35.09
CA ILE A 536 19.11 6.77 34.06
C ILE A 536 18.40 6.96 32.72
N ALA A 537 19.08 7.58 31.77
CA ALA A 537 18.66 7.71 30.37
C ALA A 537 19.32 6.62 29.49
N PRO A 538 18.78 6.29 28.30
CA PRO A 538 19.36 5.33 27.36
C PRO A 538 20.87 5.48 27.12
N VAL A 539 21.37 6.72 27.06
CA VAL A 539 22.81 7.01 26.91
C VAL A 539 23.67 6.52 28.08
N HIS A 540 23.13 6.50 29.30
CA HIS A 540 23.82 5.96 30.48
C HIS A 540 23.91 4.43 30.42
N ASP A 541 22.85 3.77 29.93
CA ASP A 541 22.85 2.32 29.76
C ASP A 541 23.83 1.90 28.67
N ALA A 542 23.83 2.59 27.51
CA ALA A 542 24.81 2.37 26.44
C ALA A 542 26.26 2.59 26.94
N ALA A 543 26.49 3.65 27.71
CA ALA A 543 27.79 3.94 28.31
C ALA A 543 28.25 2.93 29.36
N ARG A 544 27.32 2.32 30.11
CA ARG A 544 27.62 1.27 31.08
C ARG A 544 28.03 -0.04 30.42
N THR A 545 27.43 -0.36 29.28
CA THR A 545 27.69 -1.62 28.57
C THR A 545 28.77 -1.56 27.50
N GLY A 546 29.16 -0.36 27.06
CA GLY A 546 30.25 -0.20 26.08
C GLY A 546 29.83 -0.28 24.61
N PHE A 547 28.53 -0.23 24.28
CA PHE A 547 28.06 -0.34 22.89
C PHE A 547 28.11 0.99 22.17
N LEU A 548 29.26 1.26 21.52
CA LEU A 548 29.51 2.49 20.76
C LEU A 548 28.46 2.73 19.66
N ASP A 549 28.10 1.71 18.87
CA ASP A 549 27.16 1.87 17.75
C ASP A 549 25.76 2.33 18.23
N THR A 550 25.30 1.78 19.35
CA THR A 550 24.01 2.19 19.93
C THR A 550 24.09 3.61 20.48
N LEU A 551 25.21 3.98 21.08
CA LEU A 551 25.45 5.34 21.58
C LEU A 551 25.52 6.37 20.45
N GLN A 552 26.14 6.04 19.33
CA GLN A 552 26.20 6.90 18.13
C GLN A 552 24.79 7.17 17.60
N VAL A 553 24.00 6.12 17.40
CA VAL A 553 22.60 6.25 16.94
C VAL A 553 21.77 7.10 17.91
N LEU A 554 21.92 6.91 19.23
CA LEU A 554 21.21 7.75 20.21
C LEU A 554 21.58 9.23 20.07
N VAL A 555 22.87 9.54 19.93
CA VAL A 555 23.34 10.93 19.78
C VAL A 555 22.90 11.55 18.44
N GLU A 556 22.90 10.80 17.35
CA GLU A 556 22.38 11.25 16.04
C GLU A 556 20.90 11.66 16.12
N TYR A 557 20.10 10.95 16.91
CA TYR A 557 18.68 11.25 17.14
C TYR A 557 18.44 12.24 18.31
N GLY A 558 19.48 12.94 18.77
CA GLY A 558 19.34 14.06 19.71
C GLY A 558 19.42 13.71 21.19
N ALA A 559 20.03 12.58 21.56
CA ALA A 559 20.28 12.25 22.97
C ALA A 559 21.30 13.21 23.61
N SER A 560 20.98 13.74 24.79
CA SER A 560 21.85 14.62 25.55
C SER A 560 22.86 13.81 26.38
N VAL A 561 24.14 13.98 26.07
CA VAL A 561 25.27 13.33 26.78
C VAL A 561 25.62 13.99 28.11
N ASN A 562 24.97 15.11 28.44
CA ASN A 562 25.18 15.88 29.69
C ASN A 562 24.00 15.75 30.66
N LEU A 563 23.15 14.73 30.52
CA LEU A 563 22.10 14.43 31.48
C LEU A 563 22.70 13.75 32.72
N PRO A 564 22.51 14.29 33.94
CA PRO A 564 22.96 13.64 35.16
C PRO A 564 21.96 12.58 35.64
N ASP A 565 22.46 11.44 36.11
CA ASP A 565 21.67 10.44 36.82
C ASP A 565 21.35 10.87 38.28
N GLN A 566 20.66 10.03 39.05
CA GLN A 566 20.32 10.33 40.45
C GLN A 566 21.56 10.49 41.35
N SER A 567 22.72 9.95 40.98
CA SER A 567 24.00 10.16 41.67
C SER A 567 24.74 11.41 41.19
N GLY A 568 24.16 12.16 40.24
CA GLY A 568 24.81 13.29 39.58
C GLY A 568 25.88 12.87 38.58
N ALA A 569 25.97 11.58 38.22
CA ALA A 569 26.95 11.08 37.27
C ALA A 569 26.44 11.25 35.83
N LEU A 570 27.30 11.81 34.97
CA LEU A 570 27.09 11.82 33.52
C LEU A 570 27.44 10.46 32.90
N PRO A 571 26.96 10.15 31.68
CA PRO A 571 27.33 8.94 30.93
C PRO A 571 28.85 8.69 30.85
N ILE A 572 29.65 9.76 30.71
CA ILE A 572 31.12 9.64 30.67
C ILE A 572 31.72 9.13 31.99
N HIS A 573 31.17 9.53 33.15
CA HIS A 573 31.63 9.00 34.44
C HIS A 573 31.38 7.50 34.55
N ILE A 574 30.26 7.03 33.99
CA ILE A 574 29.91 5.61 33.95
C ILE A 574 30.85 4.87 32.99
N ALA A 575 31.05 5.37 31.77
CA ALA A 575 31.95 4.74 30.80
C ALA A 575 33.39 4.58 31.32
N ILE A 576 33.91 5.59 32.02
CA ILE A 576 35.24 5.54 32.65
C ILE A 576 35.29 4.50 33.78
N ARG A 577 34.25 4.44 34.62
CA ARG A 577 34.18 3.48 35.73
C ARG A 577 34.12 2.03 35.24
N GLU A 578 33.37 1.78 34.16
CA GLU A 578 33.24 0.45 33.57
C GLU A 578 34.40 0.10 32.60
N GLY A 579 35.24 1.08 32.22
CA GLY A 579 36.47 0.86 31.45
C GLY A 579 36.31 0.81 29.93
N HIS A 580 35.23 1.37 29.38
CA HIS A 580 34.92 1.29 27.95
C HIS A 580 35.61 2.40 27.13
N ARG A 581 36.83 2.11 26.66
CA ARG A 581 37.72 3.08 25.99
C ARG A 581 37.05 3.80 24.82
N ASP A 582 36.48 3.03 23.90
CA ASP A 582 35.93 3.56 22.64
C ASP A 582 34.74 4.48 22.89
N VAL A 583 33.96 4.20 23.93
CA VAL A 583 32.85 5.05 24.38
C VAL A 583 33.35 6.33 25.02
N VAL A 584 34.42 6.27 25.83
CA VAL A 584 35.03 7.47 26.43
C VAL A 584 35.62 8.37 25.34
N GLU A 585 36.28 7.81 24.33
CA GLU A 585 36.80 8.57 23.19
C GLU A 585 35.69 9.29 22.41
N PHE A 586 34.54 8.64 22.23
CA PHE A 586 33.39 9.25 21.58
C PHE A 586 32.72 10.34 22.44
N LEU A 587 32.61 10.13 23.76
CA LEU A 587 31.92 11.05 24.68
C LEU A 587 32.78 12.23 25.14
N ALA A 588 34.11 12.08 25.25
CA ALA A 588 35.02 13.10 25.76
C ALA A 588 34.88 14.48 25.09
N PRO A 589 34.82 14.59 23.75
CA PRO A 589 34.65 15.90 23.09
C PRO A 589 33.22 16.47 23.19
N ARG A 590 32.23 15.67 23.61
CA ARG A 590 30.80 16.05 23.62
C ARG A 590 30.24 16.29 25.02
N SER A 591 30.96 15.86 26.06
CA SER A 591 30.51 15.87 27.45
C SER A 591 31.20 16.94 28.28
N ASP A 592 30.54 17.44 29.33
CA ASP A 592 31.15 18.35 30.29
C ASP A 592 32.07 17.58 31.26
N LEU A 593 33.38 17.61 30.98
CA LEU A 593 34.41 16.95 31.79
C LEU A 593 34.59 17.59 33.18
N LYS A 594 34.10 18.81 33.39
CA LYS A 594 34.23 19.55 34.66
C LYS A 594 33.07 19.29 35.62
N HIS A 595 31.99 18.69 35.15
CA HIS A 595 30.85 18.35 35.98
C HIS A 595 31.25 17.37 37.08
N ALA A 596 30.97 17.73 38.33
CA ALA A 596 31.20 16.87 39.48
C ALA A 596 29.91 16.12 39.85
N ASN A 597 30.04 14.81 40.08
CA ASN A 597 28.93 14.02 40.62
C ASN A 597 28.63 14.38 42.09
N LYS A 598 27.62 13.74 42.71
CA LYS A 598 27.26 14.01 44.12
C LYS A 598 28.35 13.64 45.14
N SER A 599 29.34 12.83 44.77
CA SER A 599 30.53 12.56 45.59
C SER A 599 31.66 13.57 45.36
N GLY A 600 31.44 14.62 44.55
CA GLY A 600 32.42 15.66 44.25
C GLY A 600 33.52 15.24 43.27
N GLN A 601 33.35 14.11 42.58
CA GLN A 601 34.34 13.56 41.65
C GLN A 601 34.04 14.03 40.23
N THR A 602 35.05 14.58 39.56
CA THR A 602 35.01 14.87 38.12
C THR A 602 35.35 13.63 37.30
N ALA A 603 35.17 13.68 35.97
CA ALA A 603 35.55 12.59 35.07
C ALA A 603 37.02 12.17 35.25
N ALA A 604 37.93 13.14 35.46
CA ALA A 604 39.34 12.88 35.73
C ALA A 604 39.57 12.21 37.10
N ASP A 605 38.79 12.53 38.12
CA ASP A 605 38.91 11.91 39.44
C ASP A 605 38.41 10.46 39.43
N VAL A 606 37.36 10.18 38.64
CA VAL A 606 36.87 8.82 38.42
C VAL A 606 37.88 8.00 37.61
N ALA A 607 38.53 8.59 36.60
CA ALA A 607 39.58 7.92 35.83
C ALA A 607 40.84 7.63 36.66
N ARG A 608 41.21 8.50 37.60
CA ARG A 608 42.32 8.24 38.54
C ARG A 608 42.01 7.10 39.52
N ALA A 609 40.73 6.92 39.86
CA ALA A 609 40.27 5.85 40.74
C ALA A 609 39.99 4.53 39.98
N SER A 610 39.87 4.58 38.65
CA SER A 610 39.66 3.38 37.84
C SER A 610 40.97 2.60 37.68
N ARG A 611 40.89 1.27 37.61
CA ARG A 611 42.07 0.39 37.49
C ARG A 611 42.57 0.27 36.04
N VAL A 612 42.12 1.13 35.13
CA VAL A 612 42.42 1.06 33.70
C VAL A 612 43.47 2.13 33.36
N PRO A 613 44.74 1.76 33.07
CA PRO A 613 45.86 2.70 32.96
C PRO A 613 45.68 3.80 31.90
N ASP A 614 45.00 3.48 30.80
CA ASP A 614 44.97 4.32 29.58
C ASP A 614 43.89 5.43 29.61
N MET A 615 43.00 5.45 30.61
CA MET A 615 41.84 6.36 30.62
C MET A 615 42.21 7.81 30.92
N MET A 616 43.22 8.03 31.78
CA MET A 616 43.69 9.38 32.10
C MET A 616 44.35 10.04 30.89
N ASP A 617 45.19 9.31 30.16
CA ASP A 617 45.87 9.81 28.96
C ASP A 617 44.85 10.18 27.87
N LEU A 618 43.80 9.38 27.72
CA LEU A 618 42.72 9.63 26.76
C LEU A 618 41.92 10.88 27.09
N LEU A 619 41.64 11.15 28.37
CA LEU A 619 41.00 12.39 28.80
C LEU A 619 41.93 13.60 28.63
N PHE A 620 43.22 13.48 28.98
CA PHE A 620 44.18 14.59 28.86
C PHE A 620 44.41 15.03 27.40
N SER A 621 44.43 14.09 26.45
CA SER A 621 44.56 14.40 25.02
C SER A 621 43.42 15.29 24.48
N HIS A 622 42.25 15.28 25.13
CA HIS A 622 41.08 16.07 24.74
C HIS A 622 40.91 17.36 25.55
N VAL A 623 41.60 17.51 26.70
CA VAL A 623 41.56 18.72 27.54
C VAL A 623 42.56 19.80 27.07
N HIS A 624 43.59 19.43 26.31
CA HIS A 624 44.67 20.33 25.85
C HIS A 624 44.57 20.74 24.37
N ARG A 625 43.38 20.65 23.77
CA ARG A 625 43.14 21.03 22.37
C ARG A 625 42.25 22.25 22.23
#